data_AF-A0A4R9BY29-F1
#
_entry.id   AF-A0A4R9BY29-F1
#
_cell.length_a   1.000
_cell.length_b   1.000
_cell.length_c   1.000
_cell.angle_alpha   90.00
_cell.angle_beta   90.00
_cell.angle_gamma   90.00
#
_symmetry.space_group_name_H-M   'P 1'
#
loop_
_entity.id
_entity.type
_entity.pdbx_description
1 polymer ?
#
loop_
_entity_poly.entity_id
_entity_poly.type
_entity_poly.pdbx_seq_one_letter_code
_entity_poly.pdbx_strand_id
1 'polypeptide(L)'
;MFFVDGNLDRHEDLYEHPVDASGYRWFAPNIGHLPRGFRATVAGGRTLAALGGAASVDRPRVRYLETVSADDLAALGASDVDILIGHDAPQPLPALDQQLAGSWTEDALAYAADARNMFTRGFLAVKPALYLGGHFHTPIDVVAGFVAGFGDGEDRFAARVVLLDAVSGRAQSQGIRDLASLTFEVFSLDD
;
A
#
# COMPACT_ATOMS: atom_id res chain seq x y z
N MET A 1 3.10 17.25 -4.44
CA MET A 1 2.18 16.10 -4.28
C MET A 1 2.92 14.85 -4.71
N PHE A 2 2.82 13.79 -3.91
CA PHE A 2 3.35 12.48 -4.25
C PHE A 2 2.23 11.45 -4.25
N PHE A 3 2.33 10.42 -5.09
CA PHE A 3 1.36 9.33 -5.15
C PHE A 3 2.05 7.98 -5.36
N VAL A 4 1.38 6.92 -4.95
CA VAL A 4 1.71 5.53 -5.33
C VAL A 4 0.72 5.10 -6.41
N ASP A 5 1.15 4.23 -7.32
CA ASP A 5 0.25 3.68 -8.32
C ASP A 5 -0.71 2.65 -7.72
N GLY A 6 -1.86 2.48 -8.36
CA GLY A 6 -2.89 1.53 -8.02
C GLY A 6 -3.43 0.81 -9.26
N ASN A 7 -4.45 -0.03 -9.06
CA ASN A 7 -4.95 -0.93 -10.09
C ASN A 7 -5.58 -0.23 -11.32
N LEU A 8 -6.01 1.04 -11.17
CA LEU A 8 -6.65 1.81 -12.25
C LEU A 8 -5.71 2.79 -12.96
N ASP A 9 -4.44 2.86 -12.56
CA ASP A 9 -3.48 3.75 -13.22
C ASP A 9 -3.11 3.26 -14.63
N ARG A 10 -2.75 4.22 -15.48
CA ARG A 10 -2.21 3.95 -16.82
C ARG A 10 -0.72 3.64 -16.71
N HIS A 11 -0.41 2.44 -16.25
CA HIS A 11 0.95 1.99 -15.96
C HIS A 11 1.90 2.13 -17.15
N GLU A 12 1.42 1.88 -18.37
CA GLU A 12 2.22 2.02 -19.58
C GLU A 12 2.70 3.47 -19.75
N ASP A 13 1.77 4.44 -19.71
CA ASP A 13 2.07 5.87 -19.77
C ASP A 13 2.95 6.29 -18.58
N LEU A 14 2.61 5.84 -17.36
CA LEU A 14 3.34 6.20 -16.14
C LEU A 14 4.80 5.75 -16.26
N TYR A 15 5.05 4.55 -16.77
CA TYR A 15 6.39 3.96 -16.80
C TYR A 15 7.29 4.51 -17.92
N GLU A 16 6.76 5.30 -18.86
CA GLU A 16 7.54 6.07 -19.83
C GLU A 16 8.34 7.23 -19.20
N HIS A 17 7.88 7.76 -18.06
CA HIS A 17 8.59 8.82 -17.35
C HIS A 17 9.80 8.26 -16.59
N PRO A 18 11.03 8.76 -16.74
CA PRO A 18 12.17 8.19 -16.04
C PRO A 18 12.09 8.40 -14.52
N VAL A 19 12.71 7.48 -13.77
CA VAL A 19 13.04 7.70 -12.36
C VAL A 19 14.30 8.54 -12.29
N ASP A 20 14.28 9.64 -11.55
CA ASP A 20 15.43 10.53 -11.39
C ASP A 20 16.44 9.98 -10.37
N ALA A 21 17.57 10.69 -10.22
CA ALA A 21 18.62 10.30 -9.27
C ALA A 21 18.18 10.33 -7.79
N SER A 22 17.06 10.97 -7.48
CA SER A 22 16.47 11.02 -6.14
C SER A 22 15.44 9.90 -5.93
N GLY A 23 15.20 9.05 -6.93
CA GLY A 23 14.27 7.93 -6.85
C GLY A 23 12.82 8.29 -7.18
N TYR A 24 12.53 9.52 -7.58
CA TYR A 24 11.16 9.94 -7.93
C TYR A 24 10.91 9.77 -9.43
N ARG A 25 9.67 9.44 -9.78
CA ARG A 25 9.21 9.49 -11.16
C ARG A 25 8.32 10.71 -11.36
N TRP A 26 8.86 11.77 -11.97
CA TRP A 26 8.12 13.02 -12.13
C TRP A 26 7.16 12.96 -13.32
N PHE A 27 5.88 13.13 -13.04
CA PHE A 27 4.83 13.21 -14.06
C PHE A 27 4.62 14.66 -14.52
N ALA A 28 4.65 15.61 -13.59
CA ALA A 28 4.52 17.05 -13.83
C ALA A 28 5.28 17.84 -12.75
N PRO A 29 5.47 19.16 -12.90
CA PRO A 29 6.03 19.99 -11.83
C PRO A 29 5.25 19.80 -10.52
N ASN A 30 5.95 19.44 -9.45
CA ASN A 30 5.40 19.17 -8.13
C ASN A 30 4.42 17.98 -8.04
N ILE A 31 4.37 17.11 -9.05
CA ILE A 31 3.59 15.86 -9.03
C ILE A 31 4.52 14.70 -9.36
N GLY A 32 4.90 13.95 -8.31
CA GLY A 32 5.81 12.81 -8.40
C GLY A 32 5.12 11.50 -8.04
N HIS A 33 5.35 10.48 -8.84
CA HIS A 33 5.08 9.10 -8.47
C HIS A 33 6.23 8.56 -7.61
N LEU A 34 5.90 7.84 -6.54
CA LEU A 34 6.83 7.05 -5.74
C LEU A 34 6.87 5.63 -6.32
N PRO A 35 7.94 5.24 -7.02
CA PRO A 35 8.06 3.89 -7.56
C PRO A 35 7.86 2.82 -6.48
N ARG A 36 7.36 1.66 -6.87
CA ARG A 36 7.30 0.50 -5.98
C ARG A 36 8.71 0.15 -5.51
N GLY A 37 8.87 0.02 -4.20
CA GLY A 37 10.19 -0.14 -3.56
C GLY A 37 10.92 1.17 -3.27
N PHE A 38 10.31 2.34 -3.52
CA PHE A 38 10.86 3.63 -3.12
C PHE A 38 11.08 3.68 -1.60
N ARG A 39 12.18 4.31 -1.19
CA ARG A 39 12.51 4.56 0.21
C ARG A 39 13.03 5.97 0.39
N ALA A 40 12.68 6.59 1.51
CA ALA A 40 13.20 7.90 1.89
C ALA A 40 13.30 8.06 3.40
N THR A 41 14.10 9.03 3.82
CA THR A 41 14.04 9.58 5.17
C THR A 41 13.20 10.85 5.13
N VAL A 42 12.13 10.90 5.91
CA VAL A 42 11.27 12.08 6.07
C VAL A 42 11.66 12.87 7.33
N ALA A 43 11.01 14.02 7.54
CA ALA A 43 11.28 14.89 8.69
C ALA A 43 11.23 14.11 10.01
N GLY A 44 12.12 14.46 10.94
CA GLY A 44 12.28 13.73 12.20
C GLY A 44 13.10 12.43 12.09
N GLY A 45 13.75 12.18 10.95
CA GLY A 45 14.62 11.01 10.76
C GLY A 45 13.88 9.70 10.53
N ARG A 46 12.58 9.77 10.22
CA ARG A 46 11.73 8.60 10.01
C ARG A 46 11.92 8.02 8.62
N THR A 47 11.78 6.71 8.53
CA THR A 47 11.89 5.94 7.31
C THR A 47 10.51 5.73 6.69
N LEU A 48 10.40 6.06 5.41
CA LEU A 48 9.21 5.85 4.60
C LEU A 48 9.56 4.89 3.47
N ALA A 49 8.64 3.96 3.19
CA ALA A 49 8.65 3.17 1.96
C ALA A 49 7.32 3.29 1.22
N ALA A 50 7.36 3.03 -0.09
CA ALA A 50 6.19 2.97 -0.94
C ALA A 50 6.08 1.62 -1.66
N LEU A 51 4.89 1.04 -1.66
CA LEU A 51 4.55 -0.18 -2.35
C LEU A 51 3.15 -0.04 -2.98
N GLY A 52 3.11 0.63 -4.13
CA GLY A 52 1.90 0.70 -4.95
C GLY A 52 1.56 -0.63 -5.64
N GLY A 53 0.58 -0.58 -6.52
CA GLY A 53 0.02 -1.73 -7.22
C GLY A 53 -1.06 -2.46 -6.43
N ALA A 54 -2.06 -2.98 -7.16
CA ALA A 54 -3.08 -3.91 -6.68
C ALA A 54 -3.77 -4.55 -7.90
N ALA A 55 -4.49 -5.65 -7.68
CA ALA A 55 -5.27 -6.30 -8.74
C ALA A 55 -6.64 -5.64 -8.97
N SER A 56 -7.09 -5.59 -10.23
CA SER A 56 -8.44 -5.18 -10.61
C SER A 56 -9.39 -6.39 -10.57
N VAL A 57 -10.04 -6.62 -9.43
CA VAL A 57 -10.95 -7.77 -9.24
C VAL A 57 -12.14 -7.78 -10.24
N ASP A 58 -12.60 -6.61 -10.69
CA ASP A 58 -13.71 -6.47 -11.65
C ASP A 58 -13.32 -6.75 -13.10
N ARG A 59 -12.00 -6.76 -13.38
CA ARG A 59 -11.44 -6.93 -14.72
C ARG A 59 -10.23 -7.85 -14.64
N PRO A 60 -10.42 -9.18 -14.50
CA PRO A 60 -9.35 -10.17 -14.46
C PRO A 60 -8.69 -10.37 -15.84
N ARG A 61 -8.34 -9.28 -16.52
CA ARG A 61 -7.35 -9.27 -17.59
C ARG A 61 -6.02 -9.22 -16.87
N VAL A 62 -5.13 -10.19 -17.12
CA VAL A 62 -3.77 -10.18 -16.57
C VAL A 62 -3.05 -8.92 -17.05
N ARG A 63 -3.13 -7.84 -16.27
CA ARG A 63 -2.34 -6.63 -16.45
C ARG A 63 -1.13 -6.81 -15.55
N TYR A 64 -0.11 -7.53 -16.04
CA TYR A 64 1.09 -7.83 -15.26
C TYR A 64 1.77 -6.61 -14.62
N LEU A 65 1.49 -5.41 -15.12
CA LEU A 65 1.99 -4.14 -14.57
C LEU A 65 1.26 -3.68 -13.30
N GLU A 66 0.00 -4.10 -13.05
CA GLU A 66 -0.80 -3.56 -11.94
C GLU A 66 -0.41 -4.15 -10.58
N THR A 67 0.16 -5.35 -10.55
CA THR A 67 0.47 -6.08 -9.33
C THR A 67 1.94 -5.94 -8.92
N VAL A 68 2.21 -5.97 -7.62
CA VAL A 68 3.57 -6.03 -7.07
C VAL A 68 4.34 -7.23 -7.63
N SER A 69 5.50 -6.96 -8.21
CA SER A 69 6.41 -7.96 -8.78
C SER A 69 7.50 -8.39 -7.80
N ALA A 70 8.25 -9.44 -8.15
CA ALA A 70 9.42 -9.85 -7.36
C ALA A 70 10.54 -8.79 -7.37
N ASP A 71 10.70 -8.06 -8.47
CA ASP A 71 11.67 -6.98 -8.59
C ASP A 71 11.30 -5.79 -7.70
N ASP A 72 10.01 -5.49 -7.58
CA ASP A 72 9.51 -4.47 -6.65
C ASP A 72 9.84 -4.84 -5.19
N LEU A 73 9.68 -6.11 -4.81
CA LEU A 73 10.06 -6.60 -3.48
C LEU A 73 11.57 -6.54 -3.24
N ALA A 74 12.37 -6.86 -4.26
CA ALA A 74 13.82 -6.74 -4.17
C ALA A 74 14.27 -5.27 -3.99
N ALA A 75 13.62 -4.34 -4.71
CA ALA A 75 13.88 -2.91 -4.59
C ALA A 75 13.44 -2.36 -3.22
N LEU A 76 12.29 -2.81 -2.71
CA LEU A 76 11.77 -2.46 -1.39
C LEU A 76 12.75 -2.86 -0.26
N GLY A 77 13.36 -4.03 -0.41
CA GLY A 77 14.26 -4.62 0.59
C GLY A 77 13.51 -5.15 1.81
N ALA A 78 14.28 -5.49 2.86
CA ALA A 78 13.77 -6.16 4.06
C ALA A 78 14.13 -5.46 5.37
N SER A 79 14.57 -4.19 5.31
CA SER A 79 14.80 -3.41 6.53
C SER A 79 13.50 -2.79 6.98
N ASP A 80 13.28 -2.77 8.29
CA ASP A 80 12.12 -2.16 8.92
C ASP A 80 11.91 -0.70 8.48
N VAL A 81 10.66 -0.25 8.44
CA VAL A 81 10.29 1.16 8.17
C VAL A 81 9.32 1.71 9.20
N ASP A 82 9.34 3.02 9.41
CA ASP A 82 8.36 3.67 10.27
C ASP A 82 6.99 3.76 9.56
N ILE A 83 6.99 4.03 8.26
CA ILE A 83 5.79 4.29 7.47
C ILE A 83 5.87 3.51 6.14
N LEU A 84 4.84 2.74 5.83
CA LEU A 84 4.60 2.19 4.50
C LEU A 84 3.34 2.84 3.91
N ILE A 85 3.45 3.35 2.69
CA ILE A 85 2.31 3.81 1.89
C ILE A 85 2.12 2.81 0.74
N GLY A 86 0.90 2.35 0.52
CA GLY A 86 0.58 1.44 -0.57
C GLY A 86 -0.84 1.65 -1.10
N HIS A 87 -1.21 0.84 -2.09
CA HIS A 87 -2.56 0.87 -2.65
C HIS A 87 -3.40 -0.30 -2.13
N ASP A 88 -2.86 -1.52 -2.15
CA ASP A 88 -3.54 -2.75 -1.69
C ASP A 88 -3.61 -2.84 -0.14
N ALA A 89 -3.89 -4.01 0.44
CA ALA A 89 -3.95 -4.22 1.88
C ALA A 89 -3.22 -5.49 2.32
N PRO A 90 -2.50 -5.50 3.46
CA PRO A 90 -1.89 -6.72 3.96
C PRO A 90 -2.96 -7.73 4.37
N GLN A 91 -2.57 -9.00 4.51
CA GLN A 91 -3.44 -10.04 5.05
C GLN A 91 -2.75 -10.80 6.20
N PRO A 92 -3.53 -11.34 7.16
CA PRO A 92 -4.99 -11.25 7.26
C PRO A 92 -5.46 -9.87 7.75
N LEU A 93 -6.65 -9.47 7.34
CA LEU A 93 -7.40 -8.34 7.91
C LEU A 93 -8.87 -8.77 8.03
N PRO A 94 -9.29 -9.34 9.17
CA PRO A 94 -10.57 -10.06 9.26
C PRO A 94 -11.80 -9.28 8.78
N ALA A 95 -11.88 -7.99 9.08
CA ALA A 95 -12.99 -7.13 8.63
C ALA A 95 -13.04 -7.01 7.11
N LEU A 96 -11.88 -6.84 6.46
CA LEU A 96 -11.77 -6.79 5.00
C LEU A 96 -12.04 -8.15 4.38
N ASP A 97 -11.44 -9.20 4.95
CA ASP A 97 -11.55 -10.58 4.45
C ASP A 97 -13.02 -11.04 4.45
N GLN A 98 -13.77 -10.67 5.49
CA GLN A 98 -15.21 -10.93 5.58
C GLN A 98 -16.01 -10.18 4.50
N GLN A 99 -15.66 -8.94 4.19
CA GLN A 99 -16.35 -8.15 3.16
C GLN A 99 -16.11 -8.71 1.74
N LEU A 100 -14.91 -9.22 1.48
CA LEU A 100 -14.56 -9.78 0.18
C LEU A 100 -15.25 -11.13 -0.09
N ALA A 101 -15.66 -11.85 0.95
CA ALA A 101 -16.35 -13.13 0.84
C ALA A 101 -17.75 -12.95 0.20
N GLY A 102 -17.88 -13.29 -1.09
CA GLY A 102 -19.18 -13.43 -1.78
C GLY A 102 -19.42 -12.49 -2.97
N SER A 103 -18.45 -11.69 -3.38
CA SER A 103 -18.68 -10.59 -4.33
C SER A 103 -18.25 -10.87 -5.78
N TRP A 104 -17.48 -11.94 -6.04
CA TRP A 104 -16.79 -12.15 -7.34
C TRP A 104 -16.68 -13.63 -7.73
N THR A 105 -16.33 -13.89 -8.99
CA THR A 105 -16.05 -15.25 -9.49
C THR A 105 -14.80 -15.84 -8.83
N GLU A 106 -14.68 -17.16 -8.80
CA GLU A 106 -13.52 -17.85 -8.21
C GLU A 106 -12.20 -17.40 -8.84
N ASP A 107 -12.13 -17.26 -10.17
CA ASP A 107 -10.93 -16.80 -10.86
C ASP A 107 -10.53 -15.36 -10.47
N ALA A 108 -11.52 -14.46 -10.32
CA ALA A 108 -11.27 -13.08 -9.91
C ALA A 108 -10.77 -13.01 -8.47
N LEU A 109 -11.34 -13.83 -7.57
CA LEU A 109 -10.89 -13.95 -6.19
C LEU A 109 -9.48 -14.54 -6.10
N ALA A 110 -9.16 -15.56 -6.90
CA ALA A 110 -7.83 -16.15 -6.96
C ALA A 110 -6.78 -15.13 -7.44
N TYR A 111 -7.08 -14.39 -8.50
CA TYR A 111 -6.21 -13.33 -9.01
C TYR A 111 -5.95 -12.23 -7.97
N ALA A 112 -7.02 -11.74 -7.32
CA ALA A 112 -6.90 -10.75 -6.27
C ALA A 112 -6.12 -11.27 -5.05
N ALA A 113 -6.32 -12.54 -4.67
CA ALA A 113 -5.58 -13.17 -3.59
C ALA A 113 -4.08 -13.26 -3.91
N ASP A 114 -3.69 -13.63 -5.13
CA ASP A 114 -2.29 -13.70 -5.55
C ASP A 114 -1.61 -12.32 -5.53
N ALA A 115 -2.30 -11.27 -6.00
CA ALA A 115 -1.79 -9.91 -5.92
C ALA A 115 -1.61 -9.44 -4.47
N ARG A 116 -2.61 -9.68 -3.63
CA ARG A 116 -2.57 -9.33 -2.21
C ARG A 116 -1.53 -10.15 -1.44
N ASN A 117 -1.26 -11.40 -1.84
CA ASN A 117 -0.14 -12.21 -1.35
C ASN A 117 1.21 -11.53 -1.61
N MET A 118 1.42 -11.01 -2.83
CA MET A 118 2.64 -10.29 -3.17
C MET A 118 2.80 -9.00 -2.38
N PHE A 119 1.72 -8.22 -2.25
CA PHE A 119 1.71 -7.03 -1.40
C PHE A 119 2.06 -7.37 0.06
N THR A 120 1.40 -8.41 0.61
CA THR A 120 1.63 -8.87 1.98
C THR A 120 3.08 -9.27 2.23
N ARG A 121 3.74 -9.91 1.27
CA ARG A 121 5.17 -10.24 1.38
C ARG A 121 6.03 -8.99 1.55
N GLY A 122 5.75 -7.91 0.81
CA GLY A 122 6.44 -6.63 0.97
C GLY A 122 6.16 -5.98 2.32
N PHE A 123 4.89 -5.94 2.73
CA PHE A 123 4.48 -5.45 4.05
C PHE A 123 5.20 -6.18 5.19
N LEU A 124 5.23 -7.52 5.16
CA LEU A 124 5.91 -8.33 6.17
C LEU A 124 7.43 -8.20 6.13
N ALA A 125 8.02 -7.94 4.95
CA ALA A 125 9.46 -7.75 4.81
C ALA A 125 9.95 -6.45 5.47
N VAL A 126 9.16 -5.37 5.39
CA VAL A 126 9.55 -4.05 5.93
C VAL A 126 8.90 -3.71 7.27
N LYS A 127 8.08 -4.60 7.82
CA LYS A 127 7.53 -4.54 9.19
C LYS A 127 7.15 -3.11 9.64
N PRO A 128 6.23 -2.43 8.92
CA PRO A 128 5.98 -1.03 9.16
C PRO A 128 5.28 -0.79 10.51
N ALA A 129 5.63 0.29 11.22
CA ALA A 129 4.88 0.70 12.40
C ALA A 129 3.50 1.29 12.03
N LEU A 130 3.44 2.05 10.93
CA LEU A 130 2.21 2.56 10.32
C LEU A 130 2.13 2.14 8.85
N TYR A 131 0.99 1.57 8.45
CA TYR A 131 0.61 1.37 7.07
C TYR A 131 -0.57 2.26 6.67
N LEU A 132 -0.46 2.94 5.54
CA LEU A 132 -1.51 3.73 4.90
C LEU A 132 -1.82 3.14 3.53
N GLY A 133 -3.06 2.71 3.32
CA GLY A 133 -3.53 2.05 2.09
C GLY A 133 -4.90 2.53 1.64
N GLY A 134 -5.39 1.94 0.55
CA GLY A 134 -6.69 2.25 -0.02
C GLY A 134 -7.30 1.03 -0.72
N HIS A 135 -7.62 1.21 -2.01
CA HIS A 135 -8.12 0.20 -2.94
C HIS A 135 -9.51 -0.39 -2.67
N PHE A 136 -9.80 -0.79 -1.43
CA PHE A 136 -11.03 -1.52 -1.09
C PHE A 136 -12.24 -0.65 -0.80
N HIS A 137 -12.06 0.68 -0.77
CA HIS A 137 -13.12 1.66 -0.47
C HIS A 137 -13.86 1.28 0.81
N THR A 138 -13.09 0.99 1.85
CA THR A 138 -13.60 0.53 3.14
C THR A 138 -12.67 1.07 4.20
N PRO A 139 -13.18 1.93 5.10
CA PRO A 139 -12.35 2.49 6.14
C PRO A 139 -11.97 1.37 7.12
N ILE A 140 -10.67 1.22 7.33
CA ILE A 140 -10.10 0.35 8.36
C ILE A 140 -9.09 1.17 9.14
N ASP A 141 -9.15 1.14 10.47
CA ASP A 141 -8.12 1.69 11.34
C ASP A 141 -7.97 0.75 12.54
N VAL A 142 -6.96 -0.12 12.47
CA VAL A 142 -6.72 -1.16 13.47
C VAL A 142 -5.25 -1.26 13.80
N VAL A 143 -4.94 -1.62 15.05
CA VAL A 143 -3.61 -2.13 15.40
C VAL A 143 -3.68 -3.65 15.36
N ALA A 144 -2.92 -4.28 14.48
CA ALA A 144 -2.90 -5.71 14.28
C ALA A 144 -1.49 -6.28 14.50
N GLY A 145 -1.42 -7.50 15.04
CA GLY A 145 -0.19 -8.26 15.18
C GLY A 145 0.06 -9.12 13.94
N PHE A 146 1.31 -9.14 13.48
CA PHE A 146 1.76 -9.88 12.31
C PHE A 146 2.98 -10.75 12.66
N VAL A 147 3.16 -11.82 11.90
CA VAL A 147 4.32 -12.71 11.99
C VAL A 147 5.07 -12.64 10.65
N ALA A 148 6.33 -12.23 10.71
CA ALA A 148 7.27 -12.20 9.60
C ALA A 148 8.30 -13.33 9.73
N GLY A 149 8.87 -13.74 8.59
CA GLY A 149 9.83 -14.84 8.50
C GLY A 149 9.20 -16.13 7.99
N PHE A 150 9.85 -16.76 7.01
CA PHE A 150 9.56 -18.12 6.57
C PHE A 150 10.72 -19.01 7.05
N GLY A 151 10.57 -19.71 8.17
CA GLY A 151 11.62 -20.58 8.74
C GLY A 151 11.56 -20.72 10.27
N ASP A 152 12.68 -21.13 10.88
CA ASP A 152 12.79 -21.57 12.30
C ASP A 152 12.70 -20.43 13.34
N GLY A 153 12.42 -19.20 12.91
CA GLY A 153 12.25 -18.04 13.79
C GLY A 153 11.05 -17.20 13.37
N GLU A 154 10.03 -17.17 14.22
CA GLU A 154 8.90 -16.25 14.09
C GLU A 154 9.33 -14.86 14.59
N ASP A 155 9.40 -13.86 13.71
CA ASP A 155 9.53 -12.46 14.11
C ASP A 155 8.13 -11.84 14.21
N ARG A 156 7.77 -11.28 15.36
CA ARG A 156 6.43 -10.73 15.60
C ARG A 156 6.50 -9.23 15.72
N PHE A 157 5.63 -8.53 15.00
CA PHE A 157 5.51 -7.08 15.09
C PHE A 157 4.04 -6.64 15.11
N ALA A 158 3.79 -5.43 15.58
CA ALA A 158 2.48 -4.80 15.51
C ALA A 158 2.55 -3.62 14.54
N ALA A 159 1.50 -3.46 13.74
CA ALA A 159 1.35 -2.34 12.84
C ALA A 159 -0.02 -1.70 13.02
N ARG A 160 -0.09 -0.37 12.99
CA ARG A 160 -1.36 0.32 12.74
C ARG A 160 -1.61 0.29 11.23
N VAL A 161 -2.70 -0.35 10.83
CA VAL A 161 -3.15 -0.47 9.44
C VAL A 161 -4.31 0.51 9.26
N VAL A 162 -4.12 1.49 8.39
CA VAL A 162 -5.18 2.42 8.00
C VAL A 162 -5.48 2.26 6.52
N LEU A 163 -6.70 1.83 6.19
CA LEU A 163 -7.22 1.88 4.83
C LEU A 163 -8.20 3.04 4.72
N LEU A 164 -7.97 3.93 3.76
CA LEU A 164 -8.85 5.06 3.48
C LEU A 164 -9.99 4.63 2.57
N ASP A 165 -11.16 5.22 2.80
CA ASP A 165 -12.34 5.05 1.96
C ASP A 165 -12.23 5.87 0.66
N ALA A 166 -13.04 5.53 -0.34
CA ALA A 166 -13.23 6.39 -1.50
C ALA A 166 -13.89 7.72 -1.10
N VAL A 167 -13.57 8.79 -1.83
CA VAL A 167 -14.18 10.10 -1.58
C VAL A 167 -15.67 10.05 -1.93
N SER A 168 -16.52 9.91 -0.93
CA SER A 168 -17.98 10.06 -1.05
C SER A 168 -18.62 10.55 0.25
N GLY A 169 -19.27 11.72 0.22
CA GLY A 169 -19.93 12.29 1.41
C GLY A 169 -18.98 12.41 2.62
N ARG A 170 -19.41 11.91 3.79
CA ARG A 170 -18.64 11.88 5.05
C ARG A 170 -17.61 10.73 5.12
N ALA A 171 -17.05 10.34 3.99
CA ALA A 171 -16.10 9.23 3.95
C ALA A 171 -14.78 9.60 4.63
N GLN A 172 -14.27 8.65 5.42
CA GLN A 172 -12.94 8.63 6.01
C GLN A 172 -11.87 8.39 4.93
N SER A 173 -11.71 9.38 4.05
CA SER A 173 -10.92 9.30 2.82
C SER A 173 -9.60 10.08 2.89
N GLN A 174 -9.37 10.79 4.00
CA GLN A 174 -8.22 11.68 4.18
C GLN A 174 -7.72 11.59 5.62
N GLY A 175 -6.43 11.83 5.81
CA GLY A 175 -5.86 11.94 7.14
C GLY A 175 -4.63 12.83 7.18
N ILE A 176 -4.35 13.38 8.35
CA ILE A 176 -3.15 14.19 8.60
C ILE A 176 -2.20 13.38 9.46
N ARG A 177 -0.96 13.25 8.98
CA ARG A 177 0.16 12.73 9.76
C ARG A 177 0.99 13.89 10.29
N ASP A 178 1.06 14.01 11.61
CA ASP A 178 2.09 14.82 12.24
C ASP A 178 3.43 14.05 12.23
N LEU A 179 4.46 14.66 11.66
CA LEU A 179 5.77 14.00 11.50
C LEU A 179 6.62 14.05 12.79
N ALA A 180 6.29 14.91 13.74
CA ALA A 180 6.98 15.03 15.02
C ALA A 180 6.40 14.10 16.08
N SER A 181 5.07 14.12 16.26
CA SER A 181 4.34 13.30 17.23
C SER A 181 4.02 11.91 16.71
N LEU A 182 4.05 11.71 15.39
CA LEU A 182 3.60 10.50 14.70
C LEU A 182 2.12 10.20 14.94
N THR A 183 1.31 11.18 15.30
CA THR A 183 -0.14 11.02 15.32
C THR A 183 -0.66 11.02 13.89
N PHE A 184 -1.53 10.06 13.60
CA PHE A 184 -2.29 10.03 12.35
C PHE A 184 -3.77 10.11 12.69
N GLU A 185 -4.44 11.12 12.14
CA GLU A 185 -5.84 11.40 12.38
C GLU A 185 -6.57 11.39 11.03
N VAL A 186 -7.59 10.54 10.94
CA VAL A 186 -8.48 10.46 9.78
C VAL A 186 -9.63 11.45 10.00
N PHE A 187 -10.01 12.18 8.96
CA PHE A 187 -11.09 13.17 9.01
C PHE A 187 -11.97 13.08 7.76
N SER A 188 -13.18 13.61 7.87
CA SER A 188 -14.15 13.71 6.78
C SER A 188 -14.14 15.12 6.19
N LEU A 189 -14.44 15.27 4.89
CA LEU A 189 -14.48 16.59 4.23
C LEU A 189 -15.58 17.52 4.75
N ASP A 190 -16.61 16.98 5.42
CA ASP A 190 -17.73 17.73 5.98
C ASP A 190 -17.59 18.00 7.50
N ASP A 191 -16.41 17.72 8.08
CA ASP A 191 -16.12 17.98 9.51
C ASP A 191 -15.67 19.43 9.78
#